data_AF-A0A484PUK8-F1
#
_entry.id   AF-A0A484PUK8-F1
#
_cell.length_a   1.000
_cell.length_b   1.000
_cell.length_c   1.000
_cell.angle_alpha   90.00
_cell.angle_beta   90.00
_cell.angle_gamma   90.00
#
_symmetry.space_group_name_H-M   'P 1'
#
loop_
_entity.id
_entity.type
_entity.pdbx_description
1 polymer ?
#
loop_
_entity_poly.entity_id
_entity_poly.type
_entity_poly.pdbx_seq_one_letter_code
_entity_poly.pdbx_strand_id
1 'polypeptide(L)'
;MQYFFLTIEKPAELIDDAMQVEDDRFLYSNMHETDPFGHDLDYYRKVLRHFQIIVPESLFREVQSDAERNVGNRFTKHQSDGSFTELGL
;
A
#
# COMPACT_ATOMS: atom_id res chain seq x y z
N MET A 1 -19.04 1.07 5.75
CA MET A 1 -18.24 1.61 4.62
C MET A 1 -16.85 1.03 4.75
N GLN A 2 -16.24 0.66 3.63
CA GLN A 2 -14.93 0.05 3.59
C GLN A 2 -13.96 1.00 2.91
N TYR A 3 -12.82 1.23 3.54
CA TYR A 3 -11.80 2.15 3.06
C TYR A 3 -10.54 1.38 2.74
N PHE A 4 -9.84 1.83 1.71
CA PHE A 4 -8.54 1.32 1.32
C PHE A 4 -7.50 2.41 1.59
N PHE A 5 -6.32 2.00 2.04
CA PHE A 5 -5.21 2.87 2.34
C PHE A 5 -3.97 2.38 1.61
N LEU A 6 -3.11 3.30 1.20
CA LEU A 6 -1.83 2.98 0.56
C LEU A 6 -0.76 3.90 1.12
N THR A 7 0.32 3.28 1.58
CA THR A 7 1.60 3.93 1.87
C THR A 7 2.68 3.32 0.98
N ILE A 8 3.61 4.15 0.55
CA ILE A 8 4.82 3.73 -0.16
C ILE A 8 5.98 4.31 0.63
N GLU A 9 6.71 3.45 1.33
CA GLU A 9 7.90 3.86 2.09
C GLU A 9 9.07 4.14 1.13
N LYS A 10 9.90 5.12 1.49
CA LYS A 10 11.19 5.32 0.82
C LYS A 10 12.11 4.11 1.11
N PRO A 11 13.01 3.76 0.19
CA PRO A 11 14.16 2.92 0.51
C PRO A 11 14.92 3.48 1.71
N ALA A 12 15.41 2.60 2.58
CA ALA A 12 16.10 3.01 3.82
C ALA A 12 17.32 3.92 3.54
N GLU A 13 17.97 3.78 2.38
CA GLU A 13 19.11 4.62 2.02
C GLU A 13 18.73 6.07 1.69
N LEU A 14 17.44 6.35 1.49
CA LEU A 14 16.92 7.68 1.12
C LEU A 14 16.18 8.38 2.28
N ILE A 15 16.13 7.77 3.46
CA ILE A 15 15.52 8.34 4.65
C ILE A 15 16.61 9.08 5.44
N ASP A 16 16.43 10.37 5.69
CA ASP A 16 17.32 11.12 6.58
C ASP A 16 16.83 10.99 8.03
N ASP A 17 17.40 10.03 8.76
CA ASP A 17 17.07 9.79 10.18
C ASP A 17 17.35 11.01 11.09
N ALA A 18 18.14 12.00 10.63
CA ALA A 18 18.38 13.24 11.36
C ALA A 18 17.23 14.25 11.18
N MET A 19 16.46 14.13 10.09
CA MET A 19 15.22 14.88 9.86
C MET A 19 14.03 14.07 10.38
N GLN A 20 13.74 14.16 11.68
CA GLN A 20 12.57 13.53 12.32
C GLN A 20 11.24 14.19 11.90
N VAL A 21 10.93 14.16 10.61
CA VAL A 21 9.65 14.61 10.07
C VAL A 21 8.95 13.37 9.54
N GLU A 22 7.77 13.01 10.06
CA GLU A 22 7.01 11.83 9.62
C GLU A 22 6.78 11.80 8.10
N ASP A 23 6.67 12.98 7.49
CA ASP A 23 6.55 13.17 6.04
C ASP A 23 7.77 12.67 5.25
N ASP A 24 8.97 12.66 5.84
CA ASP A 24 10.19 12.30 5.11
C ASP A 24 10.34 10.79 4.93
N ARG A 25 9.56 9.96 5.64
CA ARG A 25 9.62 8.49 5.54
C ARG A 25 8.94 7.95 4.28
N PHE A 26 7.92 8.64 3.78
CA PHE A 26 7.05 8.13 2.72
C PHE A 26 7.32 8.81 1.38
N LEU A 27 7.36 8.04 0.30
CA LEU A 27 7.19 8.56 -1.06
C LEU A 27 5.74 8.98 -1.30
N TYR A 28 4.82 8.27 -0.64
CA TYR A 28 3.39 8.50 -0.75
C TYR A 28 2.68 7.97 0.49
N SER A 29 1.69 8.72 0.97
CA SER A 29 0.70 8.28 1.95
C SER A 29 -0.63 8.92 1.56
N ASN A 30 -1.67 8.11 1.34
CA ASN A 30 -2.99 8.65 1.02
C ASN A 30 -3.53 9.55 2.15
N MET A 31 -3.03 9.41 3.37
CA MET A 31 -3.41 10.24 4.52
C MET A 31 -3.01 11.70 4.39
N HIS A 32 -2.09 12.04 3.48
CA HIS A 32 -1.67 13.42 3.22
C HIS A 32 -2.46 14.07 2.07
N GLU A 33 -3.40 13.34 1.47
CA GLU A 33 -4.30 13.86 0.46
C GLU A 33 -5.50 14.61 1.06
N THR A 34 -6.18 15.41 0.24
CA THR A 34 -7.36 16.19 0.68
C THR A 34 -8.58 15.30 0.95
N ASP A 35 -8.74 14.19 0.22
CA ASP A 35 -9.84 13.23 0.41
C ASP A 35 -9.30 11.81 0.66
N PRO A 36 -8.68 11.56 1.83
CA PRO A 36 -7.92 10.34 2.09
C PRO A 36 -8.78 9.06 2.11
N PHE A 37 -10.10 9.18 2.30
CA PHE A 37 -11.03 8.05 2.41
C PHE A 37 -11.85 7.83 1.13
N GLY A 38 -11.77 8.74 0.16
CA GLY A 38 -12.56 8.70 -1.08
C GLY A 38 -11.97 7.85 -2.20
N HIS A 39 -10.93 7.06 -1.92
CA HIS A 39 -10.16 6.32 -2.91
C HIS A 39 -10.42 4.81 -2.90
N ASP A 40 -10.43 4.22 -4.09
CA ASP A 40 -10.60 2.80 -4.33
C ASP A 40 -9.30 2.14 -4.82
N LEU A 41 -9.34 0.82 -5.06
CA LEU A 41 -8.17 0.09 -5.57
C LEU A 41 -7.76 0.52 -6.98
N ASP A 42 -8.68 1.03 -7.81
CA ASP A 42 -8.36 1.54 -9.15
C ASP A 42 -7.59 2.87 -9.09
N TYR A 43 -7.90 3.73 -8.11
CA TYR A 43 -7.12 4.90 -7.79
C TYR A 43 -5.68 4.50 -7.41
N TYR A 44 -5.53 3.55 -6.49
CA TYR A 44 -4.21 3.12 -6.03
C TYR A 44 -3.40 2.37 -7.10
N ARG A 45 -4.04 1.68 -8.05
CA ARG A 45 -3.37 1.17 -9.26
C ARG A 45 -2.70 2.31 -10.04
N LYS A 46 -3.33 3.47 -10.16
CA LYS A 46 -2.76 4.64 -10.87
C LYS A 46 -1.62 5.27 -10.08
N VAL A 47 -1.75 5.39 -8.76
CA VAL A 47 -0.69 5.89 -7.88
C VAL A 47 0.57 5.01 -8.02
N LEU A 48 0.45 3.69 -7.91
CA LEU A 48 1.59 2.78 -8.07
C LEU A 48 2.24 2.90 -9.46
N ARG A 49 1.44 3.01 -10.52
CA ARG A 49 1.95 3.24 -11.88
C ARG A 49 2.67 4.58 -12.04
N HIS A 50 2.20 5.63 -11.37
CA HIS A 50 2.87 6.95 -11.37
C HIS A 50 4.29 6.85 -10.82
N PHE A 51 4.48 6.09 -9.75
CA PHE A 51 5.80 5.78 -9.17
C PHE A 51 6.56 4.66 -9.89
N GLN A 52 6.07 4.18 -11.04
CA GLN A 52 6.66 3.08 -11.80
C GLN A 52 6.78 1.76 -11.01
N ILE A 53 5.95 1.59 -9.98
CA ILE A 53 5.88 0.37 -9.17
C ILE A 53 4.89 -0.59 -9.85
N ILE A 54 5.40 -1.71 -10.33
CA ILE A 54 4.60 -2.75 -10.96
C ILE A 54 4.32 -3.84 -9.92
N VAL A 55 3.04 -4.07 -9.65
CA VAL A 55 2.57 -5.15 -8.77
C VAL A 55 1.64 -6.08 -9.55
N PRO A 56 1.57 -7.38 -9.18
CA PRO A 56 0.66 -8.31 -9.83
C PRO A 56 -0.80 -7.98 -9.53
N GLU A 57 -1.69 -8.27 -10.49
CA GLU A 57 -3.13 -8.07 -10.32
C GLU A 57 -3.73 -8.91 -9.18
N SER A 58 -3.09 -10.03 -8.82
CA SER A 58 -3.49 -10.86 -7.68
C SER A 58 -3.44 -10.10 -6.36
N LEU A 59 -2.54 -9.12 -6.19
CA LEU A 59 -2.46 -8.30 -4.98
C LEU A 59 -3.77 -7.54 -4.75
N PHE A 60 -4.31 -6.89 -5.78
CA PHE A 60 -5.56 -6.13 -5.65
C PHE A 60 -6.76 -7.05 -5.41
N ARG A 61 -6.78 -8.23 -6.06
CA ARG A 61 -7.84 -9.22 -5.85
C ARG A 61 -7.86 -9.76 -4.41
N GLU A 62 -6.68 -10.01 -3.85
CA GLU A 62 -6.52 -10.43 -2.46
C GLU A 62 -7.04 -9.34 -1.50
N VAL A 63 -6.58 -8.10 -1.65
CA VAL A 63 -7.03 -6.97 -0.82
C VAL A 63 -8.55 -6.75 -0.92
N GLN A 64 -9.12 -6.84 -2.12
CA GLN A 64 -10.56 -6.75 -2.34
C GLN A 64 -11.31 -7.91 -1.64
N SER A 65 -10.80 -9.13 -1.76
CA SER A 65 -11.40 -10.31 -1.12
C SER A 65 -11.32 -10.25 0.40
N ASP A 66 -10.19 -9.81 0.96
CA ASP A 66 -10.02 -9.61 2.41
C ASP A 66 -11.03 -8.61 2.94
N ALA A 67 -11.18 -7.51 2.19
CA ALA A 67 -12.15 -6.49 2.45
C ALA A 67 -13.59 -7.06 2.49
N GLU A 68 -14.03 -7.73 1.42
CA GLU A 68 -15.38 -8.31 1.32
C GLU A 68 -15.69 -9.35 2.39
N ARG A 69 -14.66 -10.10 2.82
CA ARG A 69 -14.80 -11.16 3.83
C ARG A 69 -14.60 -10.66 5.26
N ASN A 70 -14.30 -9.38 5.45
CA ASN A 70 -13.99 -8.79 6.75
C ASN A 70 -12.86 -9.56 7.47
N VAL A 71 -11.81 -9.89 6.72
CA VAL A 71 -10.59 -10.52 7.26
C VAL A 71 -9.92 -9.53 8.20
N GLY A 72 -9.48 -10.02 9.37
CA GLY A 72 -8.74 -9.21 10.34
C GLY A 72 -7.34 -8.84 9.85
N ASN A 73 -6.51 -8.33 10.76
CA ASN A 73 -5.13 -7.97 10.43
C ASN A 73 -4.35 -9.19 9.95
N ARG A 74 -3.80 -9.11 8.74
CA ARG A 74 -2.89 -10.11 8.17
C ARG A 74 -1.66 -9.40 7.59
N PHE A 75 -0.50 -10.04 7.70
CA PHE A 75 0.72 -9.56 7.05
C PHE A 75 1.05 -10.51 5.91
N THR A 76 1.23 -9.98 4.70
CA THR A 76 1.52 -10.80 3.53
C THR A 76 2.63 -10.19 2.71
N LYS A 77 3.46 -11.05 2.12
CA LYS A 77 4.49 -10.68 1.16
C LYS A 77 4.08 -11.18 -0.22
N HIS A 78 3.81 -10.24 -1.12
CA HIS A 78 3.52 -10.54 -2.54
C HIS A 78 4.81 -10.57 -3.36
N GLN A 79 4.85 -11.46 -4.34
CA GLN A 79 5.95 -11.60 -5.30
C GLN A 79 5.52 -11.10 -6.69
N SER A 80 6.48 -10.81 -7.56
CA SER A 80 6.22 -10.30 -8.91
C SER A 80 5.50 -11.31 -9.82
N ASP A 81 5.61 -12.61 -9.53
CA ASP A 81 4.91 -13.69 -10.24
C ASP A 81 3.43 -13.83 -9.83
N GLY A 82 2.96 -13.02 -8.88
CA GLY A 82 1.60 -13.06 -8.38
C GLY A 82 1.38 -14.01 -7.21
N SER A 83 2.38 -14.79 -6.80
CA SER A 83 2.35 -15.56 -5.57
C SER A 83 2.43 -14.66 -4.33
N PHE A 84 1.99 -15.16 -3.19
CA PHE A 84 2.18 -14.48 -1.91
C PHE A 84 2.42 -15.48 -0.78
N THR A 85 2.96 -14.98 0.32
CA THR A 85 3.15 -15.74 1.55
C THR A 85 2.65 -14.92 2.72
N GLU A 86 1.83 -15.53 3.59
CA GLU A 86 1.43 -14.91 4.85
C GLU A 86 2.58 -14.97 5.85
N LEU A 87 2.86 -13.84 6.48
CA LEU A 87 3.85 -13.66 7.52
C LEU A 87 3.10 -13.65 8.86
N GLY A 88 3.57 -14.46 9.81
CA GLY A 88 3.00 -14.48 11.16
C GLY A 88 3.08 -13.11 11.83
N LEU A 89 2.12 -12.85 12.74
CA LEU A 89 2.08 -11.67 13.61
C LEU A 89 3.21 -11.67 14.65
#